data_AF-A0A2V7CMJ6-F1
#
_entry.id   AF-A0A2V7CMJ6-F1
#
_cell.length_a   1.000
_cell.length_b   1.000
_cell.length_c   1.000
_cell.angle_alpha   90.00
_cell.angle_beta   90.00
_cell.angle_gamma   90.00
#
_symmetry.space_group_name_H-M   'P 1'
#
loop_
_entity.id
_entity.type
_entity.pdbx_description
1 polymer ?
#
loop_
_entity_poly.entity_id
_entity_poly.type
_entity_poly.pdbx_seq_one_letter_code
_entity_poly.pdbx_strand_id
1 'polypeptide(L)'
;MASVSETPPRAWKDQWRDELVWTGTSSPEGDAPRAIHAAIVGHGLTRFGDVAAWVADELFGRDSAHAGFIASIGFFRSWYLVLACREIDRLRGSAISVTHHGGGDPPPFRVD
;
A
#
# COMPACT_ATOMS: atom_id res chain seq x y z
N MET A 1 11.92 -7.26 -13.33
CA MET A 1 11.16 -7.05 -12.08
C MET A 1 9.72 -7.42 -12.39
N ALA A 2 9.22 -8.52 -11.84
CA ALA A 2 7.87 -9.00 -12.12
C ALA A 2 6.88 -8.14 -11.36
N SER A 3 6.03 -7.39 -12.06
CA SER A 3 4.79 -6.87 -11.47
C SER A 3 4.02 -8.08 -10.96
N VAL A 4 3.94 -8.21 -9.64
CA VAL A 4 3.06 -9.19 -9.02
C VAL A 4 1.65 -8.68 -9.31
N SER A 5 1.04 -9.18 -10.39
CA SER A 5 -0.35 -8.94 -10.76
C SER A 5 -1.25 -9.63 -9.73
N GLU A 6 -1.23 -9.15 -8.50
CA GLU A 6 -2.23 -9.52 -7.51
C GLU A 6 -3.57 -8.90 -7.92
N THR A 7 -4.59 -9.74 -7.93
CA THR A 7 -5.96 -9.29 -8.19
C THR A 7 -6.34 -8.30 -7.09
N PRO A 8 -6.62 -7.04 -7.42
CA PRO A 8 -6.98 -6.05 -6.41
C PRO A 8 -8.24 -6.50 -5.66
N PRO A 9 -8.30 -6.33 -4.32
CA PRO A 9 -9.55 -6.52 -3.62
C PRO A 9 -10.57 -5.53 -4.18
N ARG A 10 -11.82 -6.00 -4.35
CA ARG A 10 -12.85 -5.28 -5.12
C ARG A 10 -13.08 -3.84 -4.66
N ALA A 11 -12.92 -3.56 -3.37
CA ALA A 11 -13.09 -2.23 -2.79
C ALA A 11 -11.96 -1.23 -3.14
N TRP A 12 -10.77 -1.70 -3.55
CA TRP A 12 -9.61 -0.84 -3.88
C TRP A 12 -9.20 -0.94 -5.35
N LYS A 13 -10.02 -1.57 -6.19
CA LYS A 13 -9.72 -1.77 -7.61
C LYS A 13 -9.43 -0.45 -8.34
N ASP A 14 -10.19 0.60 -8.06
CA ASP A 14 -10.04 1.90 -8.71
C ASP A 14 -8.81 2.66 -8.21
N GLN A 15 -8.39 2.42 -6.97
CA GLN A 15 -7.23 3.05 -6.34
C GLN A 15 -5.93 2.30 -6.62
N TRP A 16 -6.00 1.11 -7.23
CA TRP A 16 -4.86 0.20 -7.37
C TRP A 16 -3.68 0.81 -8.14
N ARG A 17 -3.98 1.76 -9.03
CA ARG A 17 -3.01 2.49 -9.85
C ARG A 17 -2.63 3.85 -9.28
N ASP A 18 -3.22 4.25 -8.16
CA ASP A 18 -2.95 5.54 -7.56
C ASP A 18 -1.51 5.60 -7.07
N GLU A 19 -0.93 6.78 -7.16
CA GLU A 19 0.40 7.03 -6.63
C GLU A 19 0.31 7.40 -5.15
N LEU A 20 1.19 6.79 -4.36
CA LEU A 20 1.37 6.96 -2.94
C LEU A 20 2.68 7.68 -2.69
N VAL A 21 2.61 8.73 -1.88
CA VAL A 21 3.79 9.44 -1.39
C VAL A 21 3.71 9.51 0.12
N TRP A 22 4.78 9.13 0.79
CA TRP A 22 4.91 9.30 2.23
C TRP A 22 5.20 10.77 2.55
N THR A 23 4.32 11.39 3.33
CA THR A 23 4.41 12.80 3.76
C THR A 23 4.56 12.96 5.27
N GLY A 24 4.44 11.86 6.02
CA GLY A 24 4.68 11.86 7.47
C GLY A 24 6.13 12.19 7.83
N THR A 25 6.33 13.02 8.85
CA THR A 25 7.66 13.47 9.30
C THR A 25 8.35 12.50 10.26
N SER A 26 7.64 11.46 10.73
CA SER A 26 8.11 10.54 11.77
C SER A 26 7.99 9.09 11.30
N SER A 27 8.91 8.23 11.75
CA SER A 27 8.75 6.79 11.56
C SER A 27 7.47 6.32 12.26
N PRO A 28 6.60 5.60 11.56
CA PRO A 28 5.33 5.22 12.14
C PRO A 28 5.48 4.13 13.20
N GLU A 29 4.53 4.09 14.14
CA GLU A 29 4.45 3.07 15.19
C GLU A 29 3.55 1.91 14.74
N GLY A 30 3.92 0.69 15.11
CA GLY A 30 3.22 -0.54 14.71
C GLY A 30 3.79 -1.21 13.45
N ASP A 31 3.56 -2.52 13.31
CA ASP A 31 4.17 -3.32 12.25
C ASP A 31 3.68 -2.94 10.85
N ALA A 32 2.36 -2.79 10.66
CA ALA A 32 1.78 -2.46 9.36
C ALA A 32 2.18 -1.04 8.88
N PRO A 33 2.08 0.02 9.70
CA PRO A 33 2.57 1.34 9.31
C PRO A 33 4.08 1.36 9.01
N ARG A 34 4.91 0.63 9.77
CA ARG A 34 6.35 0.51 9.48
C ARG A 34 6.63 -0.19 8.17
N ALA A 35 5.88 -1.25 7.86
CA ALA A 35 5.99 -1.93 6.57
C ALA A 35 5.60 -0.98 5.42
N ILE A 36 4.53 -0.18 5.57
CA ILE A 36 4.14 0.80 4.54
C ILE A 36 5.23 1.87 4.35
N HIS A 37 5.78 2.39 5.44
CA HIS A 37 6.91 3.33 5.35
C HIS A 37 8.14 2.68 4.70
N ALA A 38 8.48 1.44 5.03
CA ALA A 38 9.58 0.72 4.40
C ALA A 38 9.35 0.50 2.91
N ALA A 39 8.12 0.18 2.49
CA ALA A 39 7.75 0.03 1.08
C ALA A 39 7.98 1.34 0.30
N ILE A 40 7.47 2.45 0.82
CA ILE A 40 7.50 3.74 0.11
C ILE A 40 8.88 4.41 0.20
N VAL A 41 9.43 4.54 1.41
CA VAL A 41 10.68 5.27 1.66
C VAL A 41 11.91 4.38 1.47
N GLY A 42 11.85 3.13 1.93
CA GLY A 42 12.96 2.19 1.84
C GLY A 42 13.12 1.55 0.46
N HIS A 43 12.01 1.14 -0.14
CA HIS A 43 11.99 0.45 -1.44
C HIS A 43 11.57 1.35 -2.62
N GLY A 44 11.15 2.59 -2.37
CA GLY A 44 10.78 3.53 -3.42
C GLY A 44 9.50 3.14 -4.16
N LEU A 45 8.64 2.31 -3.57
CA LEU A 45 7.39 1.90 -4.19
C LEU A 45 6.38 3.04 -4.13
N THR A 46 5.89 3.45 -5.29
CA THR A 46 4.99 4.59 -5.42
C THR A 46 3.57 4.21 -5.82
N ARG A 47 3.27 2.97 -6.20
CA ARG A 47 1.91 2.58 -6.60
C ARG A 47 1.17 1.89 -5.47
N PHE A 48 -0.12 2.20 -5.31
CA PHE A 48 -0.96 1.61 -4.27
C PHE A 48 -0.91 0.09 -4.27
N GLY A 49 -1.11 -0.54 -5.43
CA GLY A 49 -1.10 -2.00 -5.53
C GLY A 49 0.25 -2.62 -5.18
N ASP A 50 1.35 -2.00 -5.62
CA ASP A 50 2.70 -2.50 -5.36
C ASP A 50 3.07 -2.37 -3.88
N VAL A 51 2.71 -1.25 -3.25
CA VAL A 51 2.88 -1.03 -1.80
C VAL A 51 2.04 -2.02 -1.00
N ALA A 52 0.76 -2.20 -1.35
CA ALA A 52 -0.13 -3.11 -0.64
C ALA A 52 0.34 -4.57 -0.72
N ALA A 53 0.77 -5.02 -1.91
CA ALA A 53 1.31 -6.36 -2.13
C ALA A 53 2.60 -6.59 -1.32
N TRP A 54 3.52 -5.63 -1.35
CA TRP A 54 4.78 -5.72 -0.62
C TRP A 54 4.54 -5.79 0.90
N VAL A 55 3.65 -4.94 1.42
CA VAL A 55 3.31 -4.92 2.86
C VAL A 55 2.64 -6.22 3.29
N ALA A 56 1.75 -6.77 2.47
CA ALA A 56 1.12 -8.05 2.75
C ALA A 56 2.14 -9.18 2.82
N ASP A 57 3.11 -9.22 1.91
CA ASP A 57 4.19 -10.22 1.90
C ASP A 57 5.12 -10.07 3.11
N GLU A 58 5.48 -8.84 3.48
CA GLU A 58 6.33 -8.57 4.65
C GLU A 58 5.65 -9.02 5.96
N LEU A 59 4.37 -8.65 6.16
CA LEU A 59 3.61 -9.06 7.34
C LEU A 59 3.40 -10.58 7.38
N PHE A 60 3.06 -11.17 6.24
CA PHE A 60 2.91 -12.62 6.13
C PHE A 60 4.23 -13.34 6.43
N GLY A 61 5.36 -12.83 5.94
CA GLY A 61 6.69 -13.39 6.19
C GLY A 61 7.07 -13.35 7.67
N ARG A 62 6.80 -12.22 8.35
CA ARG A 62 7.05 -12.06 9.79
C ARG A 62 6.20 -13.02 10.62
N ASP A 63 4.91 -13.09 10.34
CA ASP A 63 3.99 -13.96 11.09
C ASP A 63 4.29 -15.44 10.80
N SER A 64 4.64 -15.79 9.56
CA SER A 64 5.02 -17.16 9.20
C SER A 64 6.32 -17.61 9.88
N ALA A 65 7.29 -16.71 10.04
CA ALA A 65 8.51 -16.97 10.78
C ALA A 65 8.24 -17.20 12.28
N HIS A 66 7.20 -16.56 12.83
CA HIS A 66 6.79 -16.71 14.23
C HIS A 66 5.91 -17.94 14.49
N ALA A 67 5.04 -18.31 13.54
CA ALA A 67 3.95 -19.26 13.75
C ALA A 67 4.31 -20.73 13.42
N GLY A 68 5.49 -21.01 12.84
CA GLY A 68 5.94 -22.39 12.62
C GLY A 68 4.98 -23.22 11.75
N PHE A 69 5.02 -23.01 10.43
CA PHE A 69 4.56 -23.95 9.39
C PHE A 69 3.13 -24.51 9.45
N ILE A 70 2.14 -23.86 10.07
CA ILE A 70 0.74 -24.28 9.94
C ILE A 70 -0.17 -23.07 9.66
N ALA A 71 -0.20 -22.61 8.41
CA ALA A 71 -1.30 -21.77 7.94
C ALA A 71 -1.48 -21.91 6.43
N SER A 72 -2.71 -22.17 6.00
CA SER A 72 -3.14 -22.21 4.60
C SER A 72 -2.79 -20.90 3.88
N ILE A 73 -1.62 -20.89 3.22
CA ILE A 73 -0.88 -19.74 2.69
C ILE A 73 -1.73 -18.81 1.80
N GLY A 74 -2.68 -19.34 1.02
CA GLY A 74 -3.47 -18.56 0.07
C GLY A 74 -4.61 -17.71 0.69
N PHE A 75 -5.29 -18.22 1.72
CA PHE A 75 -6.42 -17.51 2.35
C PHE A 75 -5.93 -16.37 3.26
N PHE A 76 -4.80 -16.58 3.94
CA PHE A 76 -4.17 -15.57 4.78
C PHE A 76 -3.60 -14.40 3.97
N ARG A 77 -2.92 -14.65 2.85
CA ARG A 77 -2.32 -13.56 2.05
C ARG A 77 -3.36 -12.56 1.53
N SER A 78 -4.52 -13.05 1.09
CA SER A 78 -5.64 -12.19 0.68
C SER A 78 -6.17 -11.34 1.83
N TRP A 79 -6.17 -11.87 3.05
CA TRP A 79 -6.52 -11.14 4.26
C TRP A 79 -5.48 -10.06 4.60
N TYR A 80 -4.18 -10.37 4.54
CA TYR A 80 -3.12 -9.38 4.73
C TYR A 80 -3.15 -8.29 3.68
N LEU A 81 -3.52 -8.61 2.43
CA LEU A 81 -3.71 -7.60 1.39
C LEU A 81 -4.85 -6.64 1.73
N VAL A 82 -5.99 -7.15 2.20
CA VAL A 82 -7.11 -6.30 2.66
C VAL A 82 -6.70 -5.45 3.86
N LEU A 83 -5.94 -6.01 4.82
CA LEU A 83 -5.42 -5.26 5.95
C LEU A 83 -4.45 -4.15 5.51
N ALA A 84 -3.54 -4.45 4.58
CA ALA A 84 -2.60 -3.47 4.03
C ALA A 84 -3.34 -2.33 3.33
N CYS A 85 -4.29 -2.63 2.45
CA CYS A 85 -5.12 -1.62 1.79
C CYS A 85 -5.86 -0.73 2.81
N ARG A 86 -6.45 -1.35 3.85
CA ARG A 86 -7.18 -0.63 4.89
C ARG A 86 -6.27 0.30 5.69
N GLU A 87 -5.04 -0.13 5.99
CA GLU A 87 -4.10 0.70 6.75
C GLU A 87 -3.53 1.83 5.89
N ILE A 88 -3.29 1.61 4.60
CA ILE A 88 -2.94 2.69 3.66
C ILE A 88 -4.05 3.74 3.62
N ASP A 89 -5.32 3.33 3.53
CA ASP A 89 -6.47 4.25 3.58
C ASP A 89 -6.58 4.98 4.93
N ARG A 90 -6.23 4.32 6.05
CA ARG A 90 -6.21 4.97 7.36
C ARG A 90 -5.14 6.06 7.45
N LEU A 91 -3.97 5.82 6.83
CA LEU A 91 -2.86 6.76 6.80
C LEU A 91 -3.04 7.85 5.72
N ARG A 92 -4.00 7.67 4.80
CA ARG A 92 -4.35 8.65 3.79
C ARG A 92 -4.77 9.97 4.43
N GLY A 93 -4.14 11.06 3.98
CA GLY A 93 -4.40 12.41 4.48
C GLY A 93 -3.73 12.75 5.81
N SER A 94 -3.07 11.80 6.47
CA SER A 94 -2.28 12.05 7.70
C SER A 94 -0.78 11.88 7.47
N ALA A 95 -0.36 10.71 6.97
CA ALA A 95 1.04 10.39 6.71
C ALA A 95 1.30 9.98 5.25
N ILE A 96 0.24 9.73 4.48
CA ILE A 96 0.29 9.37 3.07
C ILE A 96 -0.56 10.33 2.26
N SER A 97 0.02 10.88 1.20
CA SER A 97 -0.71 11.59 0.16
C SER A 97 -0.93 10.66 -1.02
N VAL A 98 -2.14 10.71 -1.58
CA VAL A 98 -2.53 9.89 -2.73
C VAL A 98 -2.77 10.81 -3.92
N THR A 99 -1.99 10.64 -4.98
CA THR A 99 -2.18 11.32 -6.26
C THR A 99 -2.87 10.36 -7.22
N HIS A 100 -4.15 10.62 -7.50
CA HIS A 100 -4.91 9.84 -8.46
C HIS A 100 -4.40 10.17 -9.86
N HIS A 101 -3.93 9.17 -10.59
CA HIS A 101 -3.59 9.35 -12.00
C HIS A 101 -4.85 9.17 -12.86
N GLY A 102 -5.81 10.07 -12.67
CA GLY A 102 -7.05 10.13 -13.43
C GLY A 102 -7.22 11.52 -14.00
N GLY A 103 -6.62 11.74 -15.17
CA GLY A 103 -6.79 12.95 -15.98
C GLY A 103 -6.15 14.18 -15.36
N GLY A 104 -5.16 14.77 -16.04
CA GLY A 104 -4.83 16.15 -15.77
C GLY A 104 -6.09 16.99 -15.97
N ASP A 105 -6.68 17.47 -14.89
CA ASP A 105 -7.46 18.69 -14.94
C ASP A 105 -6.41 19.79 -15.19
N PRO A 106 -6.36 20.42 -16.38
CA PRO A 106 -5.53 21.59 -16.53
C PRO A 106 -6.03 22.59 -15.49
N PRO A 107 -5.15 23.16 -14.66
CA PRO A 107 -5.56 24.15 -13.67
C PRO A 107 -6.39 25.25 -14.34
N PRO A 108 -7.47 25.73 -13.70
CA PRO A 108 -8.30 26.80 -14.25
C PRO A 108 -7.53 28.13 -14.15
N PHE A 109 -6.50 28.31 -14.98
CA PHE A 109 -5.91 29.60 -15.22
C PHE A 109 -6.77 30.33 -16.25
N ARG A 110 -7.84 30.98 -15.78
CA ARG A 110 -8.29 32.23 -16.39
C ARG A 110 -7.28 33.32 -16.02
N VAL A 111 -6.64 33.95 -17.02
CA VAL A 111 -6.38 35.40 -17.24
C VAL A 111 -5.61 35.44 -18.60
N ASP A 112 -5.90 36.22 -19.65
CA ASP A 112 -6.74 37.39 -19.92
C ASP A 112 -7.29 37.23 -21.37
#